data_AF-A0A9D6VS75-F1
#
_entry.id   AF-A0A9D6VS75-F1
#
_cell.length_a   1.000
_cell.length_b   1.000
_cell.length_c   1.000
_cell.angle_alpha   90.00
_cell.angle_beta   90.00
_cell.angle_gamma   90.00
#
_symmetry.space_group_name_H-M   'P 1'
#
loop_
_entity.id
_entity.type
_entity.pdbx_description
1 polymer ?
#
loop_
_entity_poly.entity_id
_entity_poly.type
_entity_poly.pdbx_seq_one_letter_code
_entity_poly.pdbx_strand_id
1 'polypeptide(L)'
;MKIKRYFAADMRQAIRMVRDEQGPDAVILSNRKVDGGIEIIAAIDYDEALVNQALGQASTATATSAAAASNKMPEPSRAAVAELRKSDAPISTQAPTQAPIQAPIQSASNSTDTRPDTRKSSIYWAQDPAMVEMRREIHELRGLLENQLAHLAWGDMQRRQPIKTELLRRLTDLGLTPALCNLLTEQVGPVEDDEQAWRRALGLLAHHVAVTDDDILNSGGIVALVGSTGVGKTTTVAKLAARFALRHGQRSVALITTDCYRIGAHEQLFTYGRILGVPVQVASSHEELRNALSSLSDKRLVLIDTAGMSQRDLRLAE
;
A
#
# COMPACT_ATOMS: atom_id res chain seq x y z
N MET A 1 -34.50 2.81 -0.02
CA MET A 1 -33.41 1.82 0.08
C MET A 1 -33.94 0.48 0.57
N LYS A 2 -34.12 -0.49 -0.34
CA LYS A 2 -34.43 -1.88 0.02
C LYS A 2 -33.17 -2.71 -0.18
N ILE A 3 -32.50 -3.07 0.91
CA ILE A 3 -31.30 -3.92 0.88
C ILE A 3 -31.76 -5.37 1.11
N LYS A 4 -31.36 -6.29 0.23
CA LYS A 4 -31.59 -7.73 0.41
C LYS A 4 -30.31 -8.53 0.24
N ARG A 5 -30.29 -9.68 0.91
CA ARG A 5 -29.15 -10.60 0.98
C ARG A 5 -29.52 -11.93 0.33
N TYR A 6 -28.62 -12.40 -0.52
CA TYR A 6 -28.79 -13.57 -1.37
C TYR A 6 -27.69 -14.57 -1.07
N PHE A 7 -28.04 -15.85 -0.96
CA PHE A 7 -27.08 -16.94 -0.84
C PHE A 7 -27.29 -17.93 -1.99
N ALA A 8 -26.22 -18.28 -2.69
CA ALA A 8 -26.26 -19.30 -3.74
C ALA A 8 -24.98 -20.13 -3.78
N ALA A 9 -25.05 -21.31 -4.40
CA ALA A 9 -23.91 -22.23 -4.52
C ALA A 9 -22.76 -21.64 -5.37
N ASP A 10 -23.10 -20.77 -6.33
CA ASP A 10 -22.14 -20.11 -7.20
C ASP A 10 -22.57 -18.67 -7.54
N MET A 11 -21.62 -17.89 -8.08
CA MET A 11 -21.82 -16.46 -8.36
C MET A 11 -22.85 -16.24 -9.47
N ARG A 12 -22.95 -17.17 -10.40
CA ARG A 12 -23.84 -17.09 -11.56
C ARG A 12 -25.29 -17.24 -11.11
N GLN A 13 -25.55 -18.16 -10.19
CA GLN A 13 -26.83 -18.32 -9.52
C GLN A 13 -27.18 -17.12 -8.65
N ALA A 14 -26.23 -16.60 -7.86
CA ALA A 14 -26.47 -15.43 -7.01
C ALA A 14 -26.86 -14.19 -7.82
N ILE A 15 -26.18 -13.91 -8.95
CA ILE A 15 -26.53 -12.80 -9.85
C ILE A 15 -27.88 -13.03 -10.52
N ARG A 16 -28.21 -14.26 -10.91
CA ARG A 16 -29.51 -14.60 -11.48
C ARG A 16 -30.64 -14.35 -10.47
N MET A 17 -30.47 -14.77 -9.21
CA MET A 17 -31.44 -14.51 -8.13
C MET A 17 -31.63 -13.01 -7.88
N VAL A 18 -30.55 -12.24 -7.87
CA VAL A 18 -30.61 -10.77 -7.75
C VAL A 18 -31.39 -10.18 -8.92
N ARG A 19 -31.12 -10.61 -10.16
CA ARG A 19 -31.76 -10.06 -11.36
C ARG A 19 -33.24 -10.45 -11.49
N ASP A 20 -33.59 -11.68 -11.10
CA ASP A 20 -34.96 -12.20 -11.15
C ASP A 20 -35.86 -11.51 -10.10
N GLU A 21 -35.31 -11.16 -8.93
CA GLU A 21 -36.11 -10.57 -7.83
C GLU A 21 -36.02 -9.03 -7.74
N GLN A 22 -34.86 -8.44 -8.05
CA GLN A 22 -34.60 -6.99 -7.92
C GLN A 22 -34.52 -6.27 -9.27
N GLY A 23 -34.64 -7.00 -10.39
CA GLY A 23 -34.56 -6.43 -11.72
C GLY A 23 -33.13 -6.14 -12.19
N PRO A 24 -32.98 -5.64 -13.43
CA PRO A 24 -31.66 -5.42 -14.06
C PRO A 24 -30.87 -4.26 -13.43
N ASP A 25 -31.51 -3.37 -12.70
CA ASP A 25 -30.91 -2.13 -12.17
C ASP A 25 -30.40 -2.27 -10.72
N ALA A 26 -30.36 -3.50 -10.18
CA ALA A 26 -29.90 -3.76 -8.83
C ALA A 26 -28.38 -3.57 -8.71
N VAL A 27 -27.95 -2.76 -7.74
CA VAL A 27 -26.53 -2.52 -7.45
C VAL A 27 -26.06 -3.49 -6.38
N ILE A 28 -24.99 -4.23 -6.67
CA ILE A 28 -24.34 -5.14 -5.71
C ILE A 28 -23.40 -4.33 -4.82
N LEU A 29 -23.70 -4.28 -3.53
CA LEU A 29 -22.93 -3.54 -2.53
C LEU A 29 -21.81 -4.38 -1.92
N SER A 30 -22.03 -5.69 -1.79
CA SER A 30 -21.06 -6.61 -1.17
C SER A 30 -21.17 -8.01 -1.73
N ASN A 31 -20.01 -8.68 -1.86
CA ASN A 31 -19.88 -10.06 -2.30
C ASN A 31 -18.87 -10.77 -1.38
N ARG A 32 -19.33 -11.78 -0.64
CA ARG A 32 -18.50 -12.58 0.27
C ARG A 32 -18.67 -14.07 -0.02
N LYS A 33 -17.55 -14.79 -0.10
CA LYS A 33 -17.56 -16.27 -0.09
C LYS A 33 -17.71 -16.76 1.34
N VAL A 34 -18.63 -17.69 1.55
CA VAL A 34 -18.98 -18.28 2.84
C VAL A 34 -19.00 -19.81 2.71
N ASP A 35 -18.88 -20.54 3.81
CA ASP A 35 -18.85 -22.00 3.76
C ASP A 35 -20.15 -22.54 3.14
N GLY A 36 -20.02 -23.16 1.97
CA GLY A 36 -21.13 -23.70 1.19
C GLY A 36 -21.68 -22.80 0.07
N GLY A 37 -21.11 -21.62 -0.19
CA GLY A 37 -21.56 -20.78 -1.32
C GLY A 37 -21.05 -19.34 -1.35
N ILE A 38 -21.84 -18.47 -1.96
CA ILE A 38 -21.58 -17.05 -2.13
C ILE A 38 -22.77 -16.25 -1.60
N GLU A 39 -22.45 -15.25 -0.79
CA GLU A 39 -23.39 -14.29 -0.22
C GLU A 39 -23.25 -12.95 -0.94
N ILE A 40 -24.35 -12.45 -1.51
CA ILE A 40 -24.43 -11.16 -2.21
C ILE A 40 -25.43 -10.25 -1.51
N ILE A 41 -25.06 -9.00 -1.30
CA ILE A 41 -25.96 -7.94 -0.82
C ILE A 41 -26.24 -6.98 -1.96
N ALA A 42 -27.51 -6.82 -2.33
CA ALA A 42 -27.96 -5.93 -3.40
C ALA A 42 -28.98 -4.90 -2.88
N ALA A 43 -29.00 -3.72 -3.50
CA ALA A 43 -29.95 -2.65 -3.22
C ALA A 43 -30.55 -2.06 -4.50
N ILE A 44 -31.83 -1.65 -4.41
CA ILE A 44 -32.52 -0.80 -5.40
C ILE A 44 -32.68 0.61 -4.79
N ASP A 45 -32.70 1.62 -5.66
CA ASP A 45 -32.70 3.06 -5.37
C ASP A 45 -31.34 3.55 -4.83
N TYR A 46 -30.27 3.21 -5.55
CA TYR A 46 -28.98 3.88 -5.39
C TYR A 46 -29.06 5.23 -6.09
N ASP A 47 -29.42 6.27 -5.33
CA ASP A 47 -29.56 7.62 -5.87
C ASP A 47 -28.17 8.27 -6.00
N GLU A 48 -27.56 8.08 -7.17
CA GLU A 48 -26.23 8.58 -7.54
C GLU A 48 -26.13 10.11 -7.42
N ALA A 49 -27.28 10.81 -7.51
CA ALA A 49 -27.38 12.26 -7.35
C ALA A 49 -27.15 12.72 -5.90
N LEU A 50 -27.63 11.97 -4.90
CA LEU A 50 -27.48 12.30 -3.48
C LEU A 50 -26.03 12.13 -2.99
N VAL A 51 -25.31 11.15 -3.54
CA VAL A 51 -23.90 10.88 -3.22
C VAL A 51 -23.00 11.98 -3.81
N ASN A 52 -23.25 12.39 -5.06
CA ASN A 52 -22.50 13.48 -5.69
C ASN A 52 -22.75 14.84 -5.00
N GLN A 53 -23.96 15.07 -4.47
CA GLN A 53 -24.27 16.28 -3.72
C GLN A 53 -23.59 16.30 -2.33
N ALA A 54 -23.49 15.15 -1.66
CA ALA A 54 -22.75 15.01 -0.40
C ALA A 54 -21.22 15.13 -0.59
N LEU A 55 -20.67 14.61 -1.69
CA LEU A 55 -19.25 14.71 -2.01
C LEU A 55 -18.84 16.11 -2.53
N GLY A 56 -19.76 16.83 -3.19
CA GLY A 56 -19.53 18.20 -3.67
C GLY A 56 -19.51 19.27 -2.56
N GLN A 57 -20.25 19.04 -1.48
CA GLN A 57 -20.29 19.97 -0.33
C GLN A 57 -19.10 19.83 0.62
N ALA A 58 -18.39 18.70 0.60
CA ALA A 58 -17.15 18.53 1.38
C ALA A 58 -15.95 19.31 0.81
N SER A 59 -16.01 19.75 -0.45
CA SER A 59 -14.87 20.38 -1.15
C SER A 59 -14.92 21.91 -1.23
N THR A 60 -15.98 22.55 -0.72
CA THR A 60 -16.18 24.02 -0.84
C THR A 60 -16.09 24.77 0.49
N ALA A 61 -15.88 24.08 1.62
CA ALA A 61 -15.80 24.72 2.95
C ALA A 61 -14.40 25.17 3.39
N THR A 62 -13.34 24.94 2.60
CA THR A 62 -11.94 25.22 3.02
C THR A 62 -11.23 26.31 2.23
N ALA A 63 -11.90 26.96 1.27
CA ALA A 63 -11.31 27.97 0.40
C ALA A 63 -11.96 29.36 0.58
N THR A 64 -12.03 29.88 1.81
CA THR A 64 -12.35 31.30 2.03
C THR A 64 -11.80 31.83 3.36
N SER A 65 -10.48 31.78 3.57
CA SER A 65 -9.81 32.64 4.57
C SER A 65 -8.29 32.57 4.43
N ALA A 66 -7.72 33.31 3.47
CA ALA A 66 -6.31 33.74 3.50
C ALA A 66 -6.00 34.61 2.27
N ALA A 67 -6.60 35.80 2.17
CA ALA A 67 -6.17 36.81 1.22
C ALA A 67 -6.39 38.21 1.81
N ALA A 68 -5.58 38.57 2.81
CA ALA A 68 -5.34 39.96 3.18
C ALA A 68 -4.08 40.09 4.06
N ALA A 69 -3.30 41.13 3.78
CA ALA A 69 -2.25 41.73 4.61
C ALA A 69 -0.81 41.20 4.47
N SER A 70 -0.16 41.65 3.40
CA SER A 70 1.27 41.95 3.33
C SER A 70 1.59 43.31 3.96
N ASN A 71 2.53 43.39 4.94
CA ASN A 71 3.50 44.51 5.04
C ASN A 71 4.59 44.32 6.13
N LYS A 72 5.82 44.67 5.73
CA LYS A 72 6.94 45.32 6.47
C LYS A 72 7.70 44.64 7.62
N MET A 73 9.00 44.44 7.33
CA MET A 73 10.21 44.45 8.20
C MET A 73 10.28 45.70 9.12
N PRO A 74 11.05 45.69 10.24
CA PRO A 74 12.53 45.74 10.18
C PRO A 74 13.32 44.96 11.26
N GLU A 75 14.62 44.73 11.00
CA GLU A 75 15.66 44.33 11.98
C GLU A 75 15.91 45.43 13.04
N PRO A 76 16.57 45.10 14.17
CA PRO A 76 18.03 45.34 14.25
C PRO A 76 18.88 44.36 15.09
N SER A 77 20.14 44.26 14.65
CA SER A 77 21.43 44.28 15.38
C SER A 77 21.92 43.16 16.32
N ARG A 78 23.17 42.77 15.98
CA ARG A 78 24.25 42.03 16.65
C ARG A 78 24.53 42.27 18.16
N ALA A 79 25.22 41.25 18.71
CA ALA A 79 26.11 41.18 19.90
C ALA A 79 25.40 40.72 21.20
N ALA A 80 25.87 39.78 22.04
CA ALA A 80 27.19 39.19 22.25
C ALA A 80 27.13 37.94 23.18
N VAL A 81 28.30 37.29 23.40
CA VAL A 81 28.76 36.44 24.54
C VAL A 81 28.07 35.06 24.73
N ALA A 82 28.71 33.90 24.52
CA ALA A 82 29.74 33.21 25.34
C ALA A 82 29.38 33.27 26.85
N GLU A 83 29.10 32.20 27.59
CA GLU A 83 29.85 30.99 27.94
C GLU A 83 28.88 30.07 28.69
N LEU A 84 29.07 28.75 28.63
CA LEU A 84 29.11 27.84 29.80
C LEU A 84 29.11 26.38 29.31
N ARG A 85 30.33 25.89 29.07
CA ARG A 85 30.66 24.46 29.17
C ARG A 85 31.07 24.17 30.61
N LYS A 86 30.49 23.12 31.21
CA LYS A 86 31.17 22.05 31.96
C LYS A 86 30.16 21.26 32.78
N SER A 87 30.02 19.97 32.46
CA SER A 87 30.28 18.88 33.43
C SER A 87 30.04 17.53 32.74
N ASP A 88 31.15 16.90 32.34
CA ASP A 88 31.26 15.46 32.11
C ASP A 88 31.35 14.73 33.45
N ALA A 89 30.65 13.60 33.59
CA ALA A 89 31.20 12.38 34.18
C ALA A 89 30.28 11.16 33.90
N PRO A 90 30.83 9.94 33.76
CA PRO A 90 30.21 8.84 33.04
C PRO A 90 29.52 7.81 33.97
N ILE A 91 28.54 7.07 33.45
CA ILE A 91 27.98 5.89 34.12
C ILE A 91 28.48 4.63 33.43
N SER A 92 29.29 3.89 34.20
CA SER A 92 29.80 2.56 33.89
C SER A 92 28.70 1.50 34.02
N THR A 93 28.71 0.59 33.07
CA THR A 93 28.03 -0.70 33.07
C THR A 93 28.54 -1.60 34.21
N GLN A 94 27.62 -2.34 34.84
CA GLN A 94 27.86 -3.68 35.40
C GLN A 94 26.53 -4.33 35.84
N ALA A 95 26.18 -5.44 35.19
CA ALA A 95 25.50 -6.57 35.84
C ALA A 95 26.60 -7.39 36.57
N PRO A 96 26.31 -8.18 37.63
CA PRO A 96 25.89 -9.56 37.35
C PRO A 96 25.12 -10.33 38.49
N THR A 97 24.53 -11.46 38.08
CA THR A 97 24.48 -12.78 38.76
C THR A 97 23.43 -13.13 39.84
N GLN A 98 22.80 -14.28 39.55
CA GLN A 98 21.87 -15.12 40.32
C GLN A 98 22.55 -15.97 41.42
N ALA A 99 21.79 -16.36 42.45
CA ALA A 99 22.03 -17.55 43.27
C ALA A 99 20.78 -17.89 44.15
N PRO A 100 20.64 -19.12 44.68
CA PRO A 100 19.39 -19.89 44.61
C PRO A 100 18.69 -20.25 45.95
N ILE A 101 17.54 -20.91 45.77
CA ILE A 101 16.57 -21.56 46.66
C ILE A 101 17.15 -22.24 47.92
N GLN A 102 16.47 -22.09 49.07
CA GLN A 102 16.28 -23.15 50.07
C GLN A 102 15.12 -22.85 51.04
N ALA A 103 14.33 -23.88 51.36
CA ALA A 103 13.32 -23.92 52.41
C ALA A 103 13.67 -25.05 53.40
N PRO A 104 13.21 -24.96 54.66
CA PRO A 104 12.80 -26.16 55.39
C PRO A 104 11.42 -26.06 56.06
N ILE A 105 10.86 -27.25 56.29
CA ILE A 105 9.51 -27.64 56.74
C ILE A 105 9.45 -27.75 58.28
N GLN A 106 8.27 -27.51 58.88
CA GLN A 106 7.59 -28.24 60.01
C GLN A 106 6.47 -27.34 60.60
N SER A 107 5.28 -27.75 61.08
CA SER A 107 4.71 -29.06 61.45
C SER A 107 3.21 -28.94 61.86
N ALA A 108 2.39 -29.90 61.40
CA ALA A 108 1.39 -30.75 62.09
C ALA A 108 0.04 -30.27 62.74
N SER A 109 -0.93 -31.21 62.60
CA SER A 109 -2.21 -31.48 63.32
C SER A 109 -3.51 -30.90 62.71
N ASN A 110 -4.65 -31.61 62.55
CA ASN A 110 -5.04 -32.99 62.86
C ASN A 110 -6.32 -33.40 62.07
N SER A 111 -6.37 -34.68 61.66
CA SER A 111 -7.51 -35.61 61.50
C SER A 111 -8.95 -35.12 61.20
N THR A 112 -9.58 -35.65 60.16
CA THR A 112 -10.57 -36.75 60.27
C THR A 112 -11.01 -37.31 58.90
N ASP A 113 -11.40 -38.57 58.96
CA ASP A 113 -11.59 -39.59 57.93
C ASP A 113 -12.92 -39.46 57.19
N THR A 114 -12.95 -39.83 55.90
CA THR A 114 -14.01 -40.61 55.21
C THR A 114 -13.74 -40.65 53.69
N ARG A 115 -13.46 -41.85 53.17
CA ARG A 115 -13.59 -42.23 51.74
C ARG A 115 -15.02 -42.73 51.48
N PRO A 116 -15.60 -42.56 50.28
CA PRO A 116 -15.29 -43.49 49.18
C PRO A 116 -15.23 -42.89 47.76
N ASP A 117 -14.21 -43.36 47.05
CA ASP A 117 -14.25 -43.95 45.70
C ASP A 117 -14.42 -43.10 44.41
N THR A 118 -13.45 -43.36 43.52
CA THR A 118 -13.41 -43.25 42.05
C THR A 118 -14.17 -42.14 41.30
N ARG A 119 -13.41 -41.20 40.73
CA ARG A 119 -13.62 -40.76 39.34
C ARG A 119 -12.38 -40.09 38.74
N LYS A 120 -12.04 -40.53 37.53
CA LYS A 120 -10.92 -40.08 36.68
C LYS A 120 -10.85 -38.55 36.61
N SER A 121 -9.73 -37.95 37.02
CA SER A 121 -9.45 -36.54 36.73
C SER A 121 -8.97 -36.42 35.29
N SER A 122 -9.90 -36.27 34.35
CA SER A 122 -9.61 -35.67 33.05
C SER A 122 -9.22 -34.21 33.30
N ILE A 123 -8.05 -33.81 32.82
CA ILE A 123 -7.61 -32.42 32.77
C ILE A 123 -8.64 -31.63 31.96
N TYR A 124 -9.45 -30.80 32.64
CA TYR A 124 -10.26 -29.78 31.99
C TYR A 124 -9.39 -28.53 31.82
N TRP A 125 -8.94 -28.27 30.59
CA TRP A 125 -8.58 -26.91 30.20
C TRP A 125 -9.86 -26.09 30.22
N ALA A 126 -10.11 -25.38 31.32
CA ALA A 126 -11.20 -24.42 31.41
C ALA A 126 -10.90 -23.26 30.45
N GLN A 127 -11.39 -23.37 29.21
CA GLN A 127 -11.86 -22.21 28.46
C GLN A 127 -13.12 -21.71 29.18
N ASP A 128 -12.94 -21.12 30.36
CA ASP A 128 -14.03 -20.41 31.01
C ASP A 128 -14.45 -19.26 30.07
N PRO A 129 -15.69 -19.23 29.56
CA PRO A 129 -16.18 -18.18 28.69
C PRO A 129 -15.93 -16.78 29.28
N ALA A 130 -15.98 -16.65 30.61
CA ALA A 130 -15.69 -15.40 31.31
C ALA A 130 -14.23 -14.95 31.16
N MET A 131 -13.27 -15.89 31.09
CA MET A 131 -11.85 -15.58 30.87
C MET A 131 -11.52 -15.26 29.41
N VAL A 132 -12.36 -15.68 28.47
CA VAL A 132 -12.25 -15.30 27.05
C VAL A 132 -12.82 -13.90 26.85
N GLU A 133 -13.94 -13.59 27.48
CA GLU A 133 -14.57 -12.27 27.48
C GLU A 133 -13.70 -11.22 28.19
N MET A 134 -13.14 -11.55 29.36
CA MET A 134 -12.18 -10.68 30.05
C MET A 134 -10.90 -10.45 29.23
N ARG A 135 -10.39 -11.48 28.53
CA ARG A 135 -9.25 -11.30 27.62
C ARG A 135 -9.59 -10.37 26.47
N ARG A 136 -10.80 -10.44 25.93
CA ARG A 136 -11.28 -9.53 24.90
C ARG A 136 -11.38 -8.10 25.41
N GLU A 137 -11.98 -7.87 26.57
CA GLU A 137 -12.05 -6.56 27.21
C GLU A 137 -10.65 -5.98 27.49
N ILE A 138 -9.70 -6.80 27.94
CA ILE A 138 -8.31 -6.36 28.15
C ILE A 138 -7.63 -5.97 26.83
N HIS A 139 -7.87 -6.70 25.74
CA HIS A 139 -7.35 -6.32 24.42
C HIS A 139 -7.99 -5.04 23.91
N GLU A 140 -9.28 -4.82 24.16
CA GLU A 140 -10.00 -3.59 23.82
C GLU A 140 -9.50 -2.40 24.64
N LEU A 141 -9.34 -2.56 25.96
CA LEU A 141 -8.75 -1.54 26.84
C LEU A 141 -7.30 -1.23 26.46
N ARG A 142 -6.50 -2.26 26.14
CA ARG A 142 -5.13 -2.09 25.67
C ARG A 142 -5.10 -1.32 24.35
N GLY A 143 -5.98 -1.64 23.41
CA GLY A 143 -6.11 -0.89 22.16
C GLY A 143 -6.51 0.57 22.37
N LEU A 144 -7.45 0.84 23.28
CA LEU A 144 -7.84 2.21 23.64
C LEU A 144 -6.70 2.99 24.29
N LEU A 145 -5.94 2.36 25.20
CA LEU A 145 -4.77 2.97 25.83
C LEU A 145 -3.64 3.22 24.83
N GLU A 146 -3.35 2.27 23.95
CA GLU A 146 -2.37 2.43 22.87
C GLU A 146 -2.75 3.59 21.95
N ASN A 147 -4.04 3.74 21.62
CA ASN A 147 -4.55 4.86 20.82
C ASN A 147 -4.45 6.21 21.56
N GLN A 148 -4.78 6.27 22.85
CA GLN A 148 -4.66 7.51 23.63
C GLN A 148 -3.20 7.93 23.82
N LEU A 149 -2.30 6.97 24.10
CA LEU A 149 -0.87 7.21 24.22
C LEU A 149 -0.27 7.67 22.88
N ALA A 150 -0.72 7.08 21.76
CA ALA A 150 -0.32 7.55 20.44
C ALA A 150 -0.77 9.00 20.22
N HIS A 151 -2.03 9.35 20.50
CA HIS A 151 -2.51 10.73 20.37
C HIS A 151 -1.72 11.74 21.22
N LEU A 152 -1.37 11.37 22.46
CA LEU A 152 -0.55 12.22 23.34
C LEU A 152 0.89 12.36 22.83
N ALA A 153 1.51 11.26 22.41
CA ALA A 153 2.86 11.28 21.84
C ALA A 153 2.93 12.14 20.57
N TRP A 154 1.91 12.08 19.72
CA TRP A 154 1.79 12.93 18.54
C TRP A 154 1.56 14.40 18.91
N GLY A 155 0.73 14.70 19.90
CA GLY A 155 0.49 16.07 20.38
C GLY A 155 1.73 16.71 21.01
N ASP A 156 2.50 15.96 21.80
CA ASP A 156 3.77 16.43 22.38
C ASP A 156 4.85 16.61 21.30
N MET A 157 4.89 15.73 20.31
CA MET A 157 5.79 15.86 19.16
C MET A 157 5.48 17.10 18.32
N GLN A 158 4.20 17.41 18.06
CA GLN A 158 3.79 18.63 17.36
C GLN A 158 4.30 19.90 18.04
N ARG A 159 4.29 19.93 19.38
CA ARG A 159 4.75 21.10 20.14
C ARG A 159 6.27 21.22 20.16
N ARG A 160 6.99 20.10 20.26
CA ARG A 160 8.46 20.09 20.37
C ARG A 160 9.16 20.18 19.01
N GLN A 161 8.56 19.60 17.98
CA GLN A 161 9.13 19.48 16.62
C GLN A 161 8.03 19.75 15.58
N PRO A 162 7.54 21.00 15.47
CA PRO A 162 6.47 21.36 14.55
C PRO A 162 6.87 21.12 13.09
N ILE A 163 8.08 21.53 12.69
CA ILE A 163 8.62 21.32 11.34
C ILE A 163 8.67 19.83 10.97
N LYS A 164 9.12 19.00 11.92
CA LYS A 164 9.21 17.55 11.71
C LYS A 164 7.83 16.94 11.47
N THR A 165 6.84 17.38 12.25
CA THR A 165 5.49 16.84 12.16
C THR A 165 4.80 17.27 10.88
N GLU A 166 4.95 18.53 10.47
CA GLU A 166 4.42 19.03 9.20
C GLU A 166 5.08 18.33 8.01
N LEU A 167 6.40 18.09 8.08
CA LEU A 167 7.11 17.32 7.06
C LEU A 167 6.59 15.88 6.96
N LEU A 168 6.45 15.18 8.07
CA LEU A 168 5.89 13.81 8.10
C LEU A 168 4.47 13.76 7.52
N ARG A 169 3.64 14.75 7.85
CA ARG A 169 2.28 14.87 7.31
C ARG A 169 2.32 15.00 5.79
N ARG A 170 3.10 15.94 5.24
CA ARG A 170 3.24 16.14 3.79
C ARG A 170 3.79 14.91 3.06
N LEU A 171 4.79 14.24 3.63
CA LEU A 171 5.36 13.01 3.04
C LEU A 171 4.34 11.85 3.03
N THR A 172 3.52 11.76 4.08
CA THR A 172 2.44 10.76 4.16
C THR A 172 1.33 11.07 3.17
N ASP A 173 0.99 12.35 2.97
CA ASP A 173 0.00 12.80 1.97
C ASP A 173 0.44 12.47 0.53
N LEU A 174 1.76 12.35 0.27
CA LEU A 174 2.30 11.85 -1.00
C LEU A 174 2.12 10.33 -1.20
N GLY A 175 1.63 9.61 -0.19
CA GLY A 175 1.48 8.15 -0.22
C GLY A 175 2.76 7.37 0.05
N LEU A 176 3.79 8.01 0.62
CA LEU A 176 5.02 7.34 1.03
C LEU A 176 4.77 6.48 2.27
N THR A 177 5.51 5.37 2.38
CA THR A 177 5.38 4.49 3.54
C THR A 177 5.92 5.15 4.81
N PRO A 178 5.38 4.85 6.00
CA PRO A 178 5.86 5.45 7.25
C PRO A 178 7.37 5.27 7.48
N ALA A 179 7.91 4.13 7.06
CA ALA A 179 9.35 3.85 7.15
C ALA A 179 10.17 4.85 6.30
N LEU A 180 9.75 5.11 5.06
CA LEU A 180 10.42 6.06 4.18
C LEU A 180 10.22 7.51 4.68
N CYS A 181 9.02 7.87 5.16
CA CYS A 181 8.76 9.18 5.75
C CYS A 181 9.71 9.46 6.92
N ASN A 182 9.86 8.50 7.84
CA ASN A 182 10.75 8.62 8.98
C ASN A 182 12.22 8.74 8.55
N LEU A 183 12.67 7.91 7.61
CA LEU A 183 14.03 7.97 7.06
C LEU A 183 14.36 9.36 6.49
N LEU A 184 13.48 9.88 5.62
CA LEU A 184 13.69 11.20 5.00
C LEU A 184 13.69 12.31 6.06
N THR A 185 12.76 12.24 7.00
CA THR A 185 12.60 13.24 8.06
C THR A 185 13.81 13.27 9.01
N GLU A 186 14.40 12.13 9.33
CA GLU A 186 15.61 12.05 10.16
C GLU A 186 16.86 12.60 9.43
N GLN A 187 16.92 12.44 8.10
CA GLN A 187 18.05 12.88 7.28
C GLN A 187 18.04 14.36 6.89
N VAL A 188 16.89 15.06 6.97
CA VAL A 188 16.79 16.50 6.65
C VAL A 188 17.69 17.37 7.53
N GLY A 189 17.98 16.91 8.75
CA GLY A 189 18.81 17.62 9.72
C GLY A 189 18.16 18.91 10.22
N PRO A 190 18.94 19.81 10.85
CA PRO A 190 18.42 21.09 11.34
C PRO A 190 18.07 22.02 10.17
N VAL A 191 16.89 22.63 10.27
CA VAL A 191 16.26 23.52 9.29
C VAL A 191 15.52 24.64 10.03
N GLU A 192 15.45 25.81 9.40
CA GLU A 192 14.88 27.02 10.01
C GLU A 192 13.37 27.14 9.76
N ASP A 193 12.89 26.56 8.65
CA ASP A 193 11.50 26.63 8.23
C ASP A 193 11.02 25.35 7.52
N ASP A 194 9.71 25.22 7.39
CA ASP A 194 9.03 24.06 6.77
C ASP A 194 9.38 23.89 5.28
N GLU A 195 9.62 24.99 4.57
CA GLU A 195 9.86 24.98 3.13
C GLU A 195 11.27 24.49 2.80
N GLN A 196 12.25 24.87 3.62
CA GLN A 196 13.61 24.33 3.59
C GLN A 196 13.60 22.83 3.94
N ALA A 197 12.84 22.44 4.96
CA ALA A 197 12.66 21.03 5.33
C ALA A 197 12.12 20.21 4.16
N TRP A 198 11.09 20.74 3.50
CA TRP A 198 10.43 20.12 2.36
C TRP A 198 11.37 19.96 1.16
N ARG A 199 12.07 21.02 0.75
CA ARG A 199 13.01 20.98 -0.38
C ARG A 199 14.15 20.00 -0.13
N ARG A 200 14.71 19.96 1.09
CA ARG A 200 15.74 18.99 1.45
C ARG A 200 15.21 17.56 1.42
N ALA A 201 14.02 17.30 1.96
CA ALA A 201 13.40 15.98 1.92
C ALA A 201 13.18 15.50 0.49
N LEU A 202 12.71 16.37 -0.42
CA LEU A 202 12.57 16.04 -1.84
C LEU A 202 13.92 15.78 -2.53
N GLY A 203 14.96 16.55 -2.20
CA GLY A 203 16.32 16.30 -2.70
C GLY A 203 16.88 14.96 -2.23
N LEU A 204 16.65 14.61 -0.96
CA LEU A 204 17.00 13.29 -0.41
C LEU A 204 16.21 12.20 -1.11
N LEU A 205 14.89 12.35 -1.27
CA LEU A 205 14.06 11.39 -1.98
C LEU A 205 14.57 11.16 -3.40
N ALA A 206 14.86 12.23 -4.14
CA ALA A 206 15.41 12.15 -5.50
C ALA A 206 16.75 11.41 -5.54
N HIS A 207 17.62 11.62 -4.55
CA HIS A 207 18.90 10.91 -4.43
C HIS A 207 18.72 9.42 -4.13
N HIS A 208 17.67 9.02 -3.41
CA HIS A 208 17.37 7.62 -3.10
C HIS A 208 16.70 6.88 -4.27
N VAL A 209 16.18 7.58 -5.28
CA VAL A 209 15.68 6.94 -6.50
C VAL A 209 16.86 6.50 -7.35
N ALA A 210 17.20 5.21 -7.25
CA ALA A 210 18.17 4.60 -8.14
C ALA A 210 17.67 4.67 -9.59
N VAL A 211 18.48 5.24 -10.47
CA VAL A 211 18.23 5.30 -11.91
C VAL A 211 19.24 4.39 -12.60
N THR A 212 18.80 3.65 -13.62
CA THR A 212 19.69 2.84 -14.46
C THR A 212 20.19 3.67 -15.64
N ASP A 213 21.39 3.39 -16.12
CA ASP A 213 21.97 4.03 -17.31
C ASP A 213 21.45 3.41 -18.63
N ASP A 214 20.40 2.58 -18.56
CA ASP A 214 19.80 1.90 -19.71
C ASP A 214 18.91 2.85 -20.52
N ASP A 215 19.53 3.68 -21.37
CA ASP A 215 18.80 4.52 -22.32
C ASP A 215 18.41 3.73 -23.57
N ILE A 216 17.39 2.88 -23.41
CA ILE A 216 16.77 2.09 -24.50
C ILE A 216 16.30 2.97 -25.67
N LEU A 217 16.06 4.27 -25.43
CA LEU A 217 15.64 5.20 -26.48
C LEU A 217 16.80 5.66 -27.38
N ASN A 218 18.04 5.46 -26.96
CA ASN A 218 19.23 5.74 -27.76
C ASN A 218 19.96 4.46 -28.19
N SER A 219 20.14 3.50 -27.27
CA SER A 219 20.86 2.26 -27.52
C SER A 219 20.08 1.27 -28.37
N GLY A 220 18.74 1.28 -28.26
CA GLY A 220 17.91 0.22 -28.84
C GLY A 220 18.07 -1.11 -28.08
N GLY A 221 17.70 -2.22 -28.72
CA GLY A 221 17.75 -3.56 -28.17
C GLY A 221 16.40 -4.31 -28.24
N ILE A 222 16.29 -5.40 -27.48
CA ILE A 222 15.05 -6.17 -27.32
C ILE A 222 14.59 -5.99 -25.88
N VAL A 223 13.41 -5.40 -25.68
CA VAL A 223 12.92 -5.02 -24.34
C VAL A 223 11.51 -5.55 -24.14
N ALA A 224 11.30 -6.32 -23.08
CA ALA A 224 9.98 -6.79 -22.68
C ALA A 224 9.46 -6.00 -21.47
N LEU A 225 8.20 -5.57 -21.52
CA LEU A 225 7.54 -4.94 -20.38
C LEU A 225 6.71 -6.00 -19.66
N VAL A 226 7.04 -6.25 -18.40
CA VAL A 226 6.41 -7.26 -17.54
C VAL A 226 5.78 -6.59 -16.32
N GLY A 227 4.69 -7.15 -15.81
CA GLY A 227 3.97 -6.61 -14.66
C GLY A 227 2.49 -6.97 -14.66
N SER A 228 1.77 -6.59 -13.61
CA SER A 228 0.39 -7.02 -13.41
C SER A 228 -0.59 -6.45 -14.44
N THR A 229 -1.83 -6.93 -14.43
CA THR A 229 -2.90 -6.35 -15.24
C THR A 229 -3.13 -4.88 -14.86
N GLY A 230 -3.38 -4.01 -15.84
CA GLY A 230 -3.77 -2.62 -15.61
C GLY A 230 -2.63 -1.62 -15.30
N VAL A 231 -1.38 -2.05 -15.10
CA VAL A 231 -0.26 -1.14 -14.78
C VAL A 231 0.23 -0.27 -15.95
N GLY A 232 -0.37 -0.44 -17.14
CA GLY A 232 -0.06 0.40 -18.31
C GLY A 232 1.08 -0.11 -19.20
N LYS A 233 1.34 -1.42 -19.25
CA LYS A 233 2.39 -2.03 -20.11
C LYS A 233 2.21 -1.70 -21.60
N THR A 234 1.06 -2.07 -22.18
CA THR A 234 0.73 -1.80 -23.59
C THR A 234 0.82 -0.30 -23.92
N THR A 235 0.30 0.56 -23.04
CA THR A 235 0.40 2.02 -23.22
C THR A 235 1.84 2.51 -23.16
N THR A 236 2.67 1.93 -22.29
CA THR A 236 4.09 2.28 -22.17
C THR A 236 4.89 1.80 -23.37
N VAL A 237 4.62 0.59 -23.88
CA VAL A 237 5.18 0.09 -25.15
C VAL A 237 4.89 1.06 -26.29
N ALA A 238 3.63 1.48 -26.45
CA ALA A 238 3.24 2.44 -27.49
C ALA A 238 3.96 3.79 -27.35
N LYS A 239 4.08 4.32 -26.12
CA LYS A 239 4.80 5.57 -25.84
C LYS A 239 6.29 5.46 -26.16
N LEU A 240 6.94 4.36 -25.78
CA LEU A 240 8.34 4.10 -26.08
C LEU A 240 8.56 3.98 -27.59
N ALA A 241 7.70 3.24 -28.29
CA ALA A 241 7.76 3.09 -29.73
C ALA A 241 7.61 4.43 -30.46
N ALA A 242 6.65 5.26 -30.05
CA ALA A 242 6.45 6.59 -30.60
C ALA A 242 7.69 7.48 -30.40
N ARG A 243 8.26 7.51 -29.18
CA ARG A 243 9.47 8.27 -28.89
C ARG A 243 10.67 7.79 -29.70
N PHE A 244 10.85 6.48 -29.84
CA PHE A 244 11.93 5.91 -30.64
C PHE A 244 11.75 6.20 -32.13
N ALA A 245 10.55 6.02 -32.66
CA ALA A 245 10.21 6.31 -34.05
C ALA A 245 10.41 7.80 -34.39
N LEU A 246 10.10 8.71 -33.47
CA LEU A 246 10.37 10.14 -33.63
C LEU A 246 11.87 10.46 -33.69
N ARG A 247 12.71 9.74 -32.95
CA ARG A 247 14.17 9.96 -32.91
C ARG A 247 14.91 9.28 -34.06
N HIS A 248 14.52 8.06 -34.41
CA HIS A 248 15.30 7.16 -35.28
C HIS A 248 14.52 6.70 -36.53
N GLY A 249 13.27 7.14 -36.70
CA GLY A 249 12.38 6.77 -37.79
C GLY A 249 11.57 5.51 -37.52
N GLN A 250 10.32 5.47 -38.00
CA GLN A 250 9.38 4.34 -37.78
C GLN A 250 9.90 2.97 -38.26
N ARG A 251 10.82 2.93 -39.25
CA ARG A 251 11.40 1.68 -39.76
C ARG A 251 12.39 1.02 -38.80
N SER A 252 12.88 1.76 -37.81
CA SER A 252 13.89 1.33 -36.84
C SER A 252 13.33 0.59 -35.62
N VAL A 253 12.01 0.61 -35.44
CA VAL A 253 11.32 -0.01 -34.31
C VAL A 253 10.32 -1.06 -34.80
N ALA A 254 10.09 -2.09 -33.99
CA ALA A 254 9.01 -3.04 -34.15
C ALA A 254 8.39 -3.42 -32.80
N LEU A 255 7.16 -3.90 -32.85
CA LEU A 255 6.39 -4.33 -31.70
C LEU A 255 6.07 -5.82 -31.79
N ILE A 256 6.12 -6.49 -30.65
CA ILE A 256 5.63 -7.86 -30.49
C ILE A 256 4.63 -7.85 -29.34
N THR A 257 3.51 -8.54 -29.48
CA THR A 257 2.63 -8.87 -28.35
C THR A 257 2.65 -10.36 -28.08
N THR A 258 2.73 -10.72 -26.80
CA THR A 258 2.51 -12.08 -26.32
C THR A 258 1.21 -12.20 -25.53
N ASP A 259 0.36 -11.16 -25.49
CA ASP A 259 -0.96 -11.20 -24.84
C ASP A 259 -2.01 -11.82 -25.76
N CYS A 260 -1.93 -13.14 -25.92
CA CYS A 260 -2.86 -13.92 -26.73
C CYS A 260 -4.08 -14.44 -25.94
N TYR A 261 -4.12 -14.20 -24.62
CA TYR A 261 -5.14 -14.78 -23.74
C TYR A 261 -6.36 -13.88 -23.55
N ARG A 262 -6.17 -12.56 -23.64
CA ARG A 262 -7.26 -11.61 -23.53
C ARG A 262 -7.87 -11.38 -24.92
N ILE A 263 -9.14 -11.77 -25.08
CA ILE A 263 -9.91 -11.51 -26.30
C ILE A 263 -9.83 -10.00 -26.59
N GLY A 264 -9.26 -9.64 -27.74
CA GLY A 264 -9.10 -8.24 -28.18
C GLY A 264 -7.92 -7.46 -27.57
N ALA A 265 -7.10 -8.02 -26.68
CA ALA A 265 -6.00 -7.25 -26.07
C ALA A 265 -4.90 -6.84 -27.07
N HIS A 266 -4.66 -7.66 -28.08
CA HIS A 266 -3.72 -7.31 -29.14
C HIS A 266 -4.24 -6.18 -30.05
N GLU A 267 -5.56 -5.97 -30.17
CA GLU A 267 -6.14 -4.95 -31.05
C GLU A 267 -5.67 -3.54 -30.70
N GLN A 268 -5.47 -3.26 -29.40
CA GLN A 268 -4.97 -1.96 -28.95
C GLN A 268 -3.54 -1.72 -29.45
N LEU A 269 -2.65 -2.71 -29.32
CA LEU A 269 -1.28 -2.59 -29.80
C LEU A 269 -1.22 -2.50 -31.33
N PHE A 270 -2.05 -3.27 -32.05
CA PHE A 270 -2.19 -3.16 -33.50
C PHE A 270 -2.68 -1.79 -33.94
N THR A 271 -3.61 -1.19 -33.20
CA THR A 271 -4.10 0.17 -33.45
C THR A 271 -2.97 1.18 -33.31
N TYR A 272 -2.18 1.11 -32.23
CA TYR A 272 -1.02 1.97 -32.07
C TYR A 272 0.04 1.75 -33.16
N GLY A 273 0.35 0.49 -33.51
CA GLY A 273 1.28 0.19 -34.59
C GLY A 273 0.85 0.78 -35.93
N ARG A 274 -0.45 0.69 -36.26
CA ARG A 274 -1.02 1.30 -37.47
C ARG A 274 -0.90 2.82 -37.45
N ILE A 275 -1.22 3.46 -36.32
CA ILE A 275 -1.11 4.92 -36.15
C ILE A 275 0.34 5.38 -36.31
N LEU A 276 1.30 4.63 -35.76
CA LEU A 276 2.72 4.97 -35.76
C LEU A 276 3.48 4.52 -37.01
N GLY A 277 2.85 3.74 -37.91
CA GLY A 277 3.54 3.12 -39.05
C GLY A 277 4.60 2.09 -38.65
N VAL A 278 4.43 1.46 -37.48
CA VAL A 278 5.37 0.50 -36.87
C VAL A 278 4.82 -0.92 -37.01
N PRO A 279 5.62 -1.90 -37.48
CA PRO A 279 5.17 -3.28 -37.60
C PRO A 279 4.87 -3.90 -36.23
N VAL A 280 3.77 -4.67 -36.15
CA VAL A 280 3.35 -5.41 -34.97
C VAL A 280 3.22 -6.88 -35.32
N GLN A 281 3.84 -7.75 -34.54
CA GLN A 281 3.71 -9.21 -34.65
C GLN A 281 3.11 -9.80 -33.37
N VAL A 282 2.44 -10.94 -33.51
CA VAL A 282 1.91 -11.72 -32.38
C VAL A 282 2.80 -12.94 -32.20
N ALA A 283 3.15 -13.25 -30.96
CA ALA A 283 3.88 -14.47 -30.62
C ALA A 283 3.19 -15.17 -29.44
N SER A 284 2.58 -16.32 -29.73
CA SER A 284 1.80 -17.11 -28.76
C SER A 284 2.62 -18.23 -28.13
N SER A 285 3.83 -18.48 -28.62
CA SER A 285 4.72 -19.54 -28.18
C SER A 285 6.17 -19.08 -28.18
N HIS A 286 7.03 -19.84 -27.49
CA HIS A 286 8.48 -19.62 -27.50
C HIS A 286 9.07 -19.69 -28.91
N GLU A 287 8.59 -20.62 -29.73
CA GLU A 287 9.02 -20.79 -31.12
C GLU A 287 8.58 -19.63 -31.99
N GLU A 288 7.32 -19.19 -31.87
CA GLU A 288 6.81 -17.99 -32.57
C GLU A 288 7.59 -16.73 -32.16
N LEU A 289 7.88 -16.56 -30.87
CA LEU A 289 8.65 -15.41 -30.39
C LEU A 289 10.07 -15.41 -30.97
N ARG A 290 10.73 -16.57 -31.00
CA ARG A 290 12.05 -16.73 -31.62
C ARG A 290 12.02 -16.39 -33.11
N ASN A 291 11.00 -16.84 -33.83
CA ASN A 291 10.83 -16.57 -35.25
C ASN A 291 10.55 -15.07 -35.50
N ALA A 292 9.70 -14.45 -34.67
CA ALA A 292 9.39 -13.03 -34.72
C ALA A 292 10.66 -12.17 -34.52
N LEU A 293 11.43 -12.46 -33.47
CA LEU A 293 12.70 -11.78 -33.20
C LEU A 293 13.70 -11.94 -34.34
N SER A 294 13.81 -13.15 -34.91
CA SER A 294 14.70 -13.40 -36.05
C SER A 294 14.29 -12.58 -37.28
N SER A 295 12.98 -12.48 -37.55
CA SER A 295 12.43 -11.70 -38.66
C SER A 295 12.59 -10.17 -38.50
N LEU A 296 12.79 -9.71 -37.26
CA LEU A 296 12.92 -8.30 -36.88
C LEU A 296 14.37 -7.92 -36.53
N SER A 297 15.35 -8.74 -36.92
CA SER A 297 16.77 -8.52 -36.65
C SER A 297 17.34 -7.27 -37.31
N ASP A 298 16.66 -6.70 -38.31
CA ASP A 298 17.00 -5.43 -38.94
C ASP A 298 16.57 -4.20 -38.11
N LYS A 299 15.77 -4.40 -37.06
CA LYS A 299 15.26 -3.33 -36.21
C LYS A 299 16.28 -2.96 -35.14
N ARG A 300 16.42 -1.66 -34.89
CA ARG A 300 17.25 -1.14 -33.80
C ARG A 300 16.59 -1.36 -32.44
N LEU A 301 15.26 -1.32 -32.37
CA LEU A 301 14.49 -1.57 -31.16
C LEU A 301 13.32 -2.53 -31.43
N VAL A 302 13.20 -3.57 -30.62
CA VAL A 302 12.02 -4.43 -30.56
C VAL A 302 11.42 -4.35 -29.17
N LEU A 303 10.17 -3.89 -29.07
CA LEU A 303 9.44 -3.81 -27.81
C LEU A 303 8.42 -4.94 -27.72
N ILE A 304 8.44 -5.68 -26.62
CA ILE A 304 7.56 -6.82 -26.38
C ILE A 304 6.55 -6.44 -25.29
N ASP A 305 5.27 -6.42 -25.66
CA ASP A 305 4.15 -6.28 -24.74
C ASP A 305 3.71 -7.65 -24.23
N THR A 306 3.81 -7.87 -22.92
CA THR A 306 3.42 -9.15 -22.31
C THR A 306 2.02 -9.08 -21.73
N ALA A 307 1.37 -10.25 -21.65
CA ALA A 307 0.14 -10.39 -20.88
C ALA A 307 0.33 -9.88 -19.44
N GLY A 308 -0.70 -9.22 -18.90
CA GLY A 308 -0.74 -8.93 -17.47
C GLY A 308 -1.10 -10.18 -16.68
N MET A 309 -0.21 -10.61 -15.78
CA MET A 309 -0.51 -11.67 -14.82
C MET A 309 -1.13 -11.04 -13.56
N SER A 310 -2.16 -11.67 -12.99
CA SER A 310 -2.64 -11.25 -11.66
C SER A 310 -1.57 -11.59 -10.62
N GLN A 311 -1.38 -10.78 -9.57
CA GLN A 311 -0.48 -11.15 -8.46
C GLN A 311 -0.94 -12.42 -7.72
N ARG A 312 -2.22 -12.82 -7.93
CA ARG A 312 -2.81 -14.04 -7.39
C ARG A 312 -2.85 -15.18 -8.43
N ASP A 313 -2.23 -14.98 -9.59
CA ASP A 313 -2.19 -16.00 -10.62
C ASP A 313 -1.25 -17.13 -10.19
N LEU A 314 -1.81 -18.33 -10.04
CA LEU A 314 -1.09 -19.53 -9.60
C LEU A 314 0.11 -19.88 -10.52
N ARG A 315 0.08 -19.42 -11.78
CA ARG A 315 1.14 -19.65 -12.77
C ARG A 315 2.39 -18.81 -12.57
N LEU A 316 2.39 -17.85 -11.63
CA LEU A 316 3.62 -17.13 -11.24
C LEU A 316 4.51 -17.98 -10.30
N ALA A 317 3.99 -19.11 -9.79
CA ALA A 317 4.68 -19.99 -8.86
C ALA A 317 5.26 -21.27 -9.52
N GLU A 318 5.09 -21.43 -10.84
CA GLU A 318 5.70 -22.48 -11.67
C GLU A 318 6.82 -21.90 -12.54
#